data_AF-A0A3M1Y6C1-F1
#
_entry.id   AF-A0A3M1Y6C1-F1
#
_cell.length_a   1.000
_cell.length_b   1.000
_cell.length_c   1.000
_cell.angle_alpha   90.00
_cell.angle_beta   90.00
_cell.angle_gamma   90.00
#
_symmetry.space_group_name_H-M   'P 1'
#
loop_
_entity.id
_entity.type
_entity.pdbx_description
1 polymer ?
#
loop_
_entity_poly.entity_id
_entity_poly.type
_entity_poly.pdbx_seq_one_letter_code
_entity_poly.pdbx_strand_id
1 'polypeptide(L)'
;MEFSFDIHGYLKPYGKVITDLDSCSAGFVEPFEPDSTRHQLFQGYVSYNEDLKQLLGSIRYAQWIDGSFISTKVNPADIDLVSFIDHQIVDQHETDLARFIAQTGKETYGVDAYIVRMYPEEHPYYIRTQSDLVYWEHWFSQSMKNRRKRRFPKGFLEITY
;
A
#
# COMPACT_ATOMS: atom_id res chain seq x y z
N MET A 1 10.14 -13.93 -5.54
CA MET A 1 8.83 -14.26 -6.17
C MET A 1 8.82 -13.73 -7.60
N GLU A 2 8.14 -14.38 -8.55
CA GLU A 2 8.01 -13.85 -9.93
C GLU A 2 6.59 -13.27 -10.11
N PHE A 3 6.50 -11.99 -10.46
CA PHE A 3 5.24 -11.31 -10.71
C PHE A 3 4.89 -11.35 -12.19
N SER A 4 3.60 -11.47 -12.50
CA SER A 4 3.10 -11.49 -13.87
C SER A 4 2.08 -10.39 -14.08
N PHE A 5 1.91 -9.97 -15.35
CA PHE A 5 1.01 -8.87 -15.70
C PHE A 5 0.06 -9.29 -16.82
N ASP A 6 -1.12 -8.66 -16.86
CA ASP A 6 -2.03 -8.79 -17.98
C ASP A 6 -1.71 -7.82 -19.13
N ILE A 7 -2.54 -7.86 -20.18
CA ILE A 7 -2.37 -7.00 -21.37
C ILE A 7 -2.55 -5.51 -21.08
N HIS A 8 -3.08 -5.15 -19.91
CA HIS A 8 -3.24 -3.78 -19.44
C HIS A 8 -2.10 -3.34 -18.51
N GLY A 9 -1.14 -4.23 -18.24
CA GLY A 9 -0.04 -3.97 -17.32
C GLY A 9 -0.42 -4.10 -15.84
N TYR A 10 -1.57 -4.73 -15.55
CA TYR A 10 -2.02 -4.95 -14.17
C TYR A 10 -1.51 -6.26 -13.60
N LEU A 11 -1.16 -6.24 -12.31
CA LEU A 11 -0.61 -7.37 -11.60
C LEU A 11 -1.55 -8.59 -11.62
N LYS A 12 -0.96 -9.77 -11.75
CA LYS A 12 -1.58 -11.08 -11.59
C LYS A 12 -0.86 -11.91 -10.52
N PRO A 13 -1.57 -12.79 -9.78
CA PRO A 13 -3.01 -13.04 -9.87
C PRO A 13 -3.86 -11.83 -9.43
N TYR A 14 -5.12 -11.78 -9.85
CA TYR A 14 -6.04 -10.73 -9.43
C TYR A 14 -6.40 -10.89 -7.95
N GLY A 15 -6.61 -9.76 -7.26
CA GLY A 15 -6.80 -9.73 -5.81
C GLY A 15 -5.50 -9.65 -5.02
N LYS A 16 -5.55 -10.06 -3.77
CA LYS A 16 -4.44 -9.91 -2.84
C LYS A 16 -3.30 -10.90 -3.11
N VAL A 17 -2.07 -10.39 -3.22
CA VAL A 17 -0.82 -11.14 -3.38
C VAL A 17 0.06 -10.89 -2.15
N ILE A 18 0.23 -11.92 -1.32
CA ILE A 18 1.08 -11.83 -0.12
C ILE A 18 2.55 -11.92 -0.54
N THR A 19 3.37 -10.97 -0.08
CA THR A 19 4.80 -10.89 -0.42
C THR A 19 5.61 -10.25 0.72
N ASP A 20 6.92 -10.23 0.58
CA ASP A 20 7.86 -9.50 1.43
C ASP A 20 8.46 -8.27 0.70
N LEU A 21 9.18 -7.44 1.47
CA LEU A 21 9.83 -6.23 0.98
C LEU A 21 10.91 -6.52 -0.09
N ASP A 22 11.68 -7.59 0.11
CA ASP A 22 12.75 -7.99 -0.81
C ASP A 22 12.17 -8.43 -2.17
N SER A 23 11.13 -9.26 -2.15
CA SER A 23 10.41 -9.64 -3.37
C SER A 23 9.75 -8.42 -4.02
N CYS A 24 9.23 -7.47 -3.24
CA CYS A 24 8.69 -6.21 -3.77
C CYS A 24 9.77 -5.42 -4.55
N SER A 25 10.97 -5.27 -3.98
CA SER A 25 12.13 -4.65 -4.66
C SER A 25 12.46 -5.39 -5.96
N ALA A 26 12.69 -6.70 -5.86
CA ALA A 26 13.07 -7.55 -6.98
C ALA A 26 12.03 -7.55 -8.12
N GLY A 27 10.75 -7.36 -7.81
CA GLY A 27 9.66 -7.35 -8.78
C GLY A 27 9.36 -5.99 -9.41
N PHE A 28 9.48 -4.92 -8.63
CA PHE A 28 8.93 -3.61 -9.00
C PHE A 28 9.97 -2.48 -9.01
N VAL A 29 11.23 -2.77 -8.70
CA VAL A 29 12.31 -1.76 -8.65
C VAL A 29 13.50 -2.22 -9.49
N GLU A 30 14.10 -3.34 -9.13
CA GLU A 30 15.33 -3.85 -9.76
C GLU A 30 15.24 -4.07 -11.28
N PRO A 31 14.09 -4.50 -11.85
CA PRO A 31 13.99 -4.68 -13.30
C PRO A 31 13.93 -3.37 -14.10
N PHE A 32 13.83 -2.22 -13.45
CA PHE A 32 13.69 -0.92 -14.11
C PHE A 32 15.00 -0.13 -14.07
N GLU A 33 15.21 0.69 -15.11
CA GLU A 33 16.39 1.54 -15.24
C GLU A 33 16.64 2.39 -13.98
N PRO A 34 17.92 2.63 -13.60
CA PRO A 34 18.25 3.39 -12.39
C PRO A 34 17.70 4.81 -12.32
N ASP A 35 17.36 5.42 -13.46
CA ASP A 35 16.74 6.75 -13.54
C ASP A 35 15.20 6.74 -13.42
N SER A 36 14.60 5.55 -13.31
CA SER A 36 13.18 5.41 -13.03
C SER A 36 12.83 5.98 -11.66
N THR A 37 11.67 6.65 -11.57
CA THR A 37 11.14 7.15 -10.29
C THR A 37 10.90 6.04 -9.26
N ARG A 38 10.83 4.77 -9.68
CA ARG A 38 10.63 3.60 -8.80
C ARG A 38 11.70 3.48 -7.72
N HIS A 39 12.96 3.74 -8.06
CA HIS A 39 14.08 3.63 -7.12
C HIS A 39 13.93 4.65 -5.98
N GLN A 40 13.63 5.90 -6.32
CA GLN A 40 13.41 6.95 -5.33
C GLN A 40 12.16 6.70 -4.49
N LEU A 41 11.04 6.31 -5.12
CA LEU A 41 9.81 6.00 -4.40
C LEU A 41 9.99 4.81 -3.45
N PHE A 42 10.72 3.79 -3.86
CA PHE A 42 11.00 2.63 -3.01
C PHE A 42 11.89 3.00 -1.82
N GLN A 43 12.92 3.83 -2.02
CA GLN A 43 13.71 4.37 -0.92
C GLN A 43 12.84 5.15 0.07
N GLY A 44 11.96 6.02 -0.44
CA GLY A 44 10.99 6.74 0.37
C GLY A 44 10.04 5.82 1.14
N TYR A 45 9.58 4.74 0.52
CA TYR A 45 8.77 3.70 1.17
C TYR A 45 9.53 2.93 2.25
N VAL A 46 10.83 2.65 2.06
CA VAL A 46 11.67 2.04 3.10
C VAL A 46 11.78 2.98 4.30
N SER A 47 12.13 4.25 4.09
CA SER A 47 12.21 5.25 5.16
C SER A 47 10.87 5.48 5.86
N TYR A 48 9.76 5.49 5.10
CA TYR A 48 8.40 5.54 5.66
C TYR A 48 8.17 4.42 6.68
N ASN A 49 8.54 3.18 6.33
CA ASN A 49 8.32 2.04 7.21
C ASN A 49 9.28 2.01 8.39
N GLU A 50 10.51 2.49 8.25
CA GLU A 50 11.44 2.66 9.37
C GLU A 50 10.88 3.65 10.40
N ASP A 51 10.46 4.83 9.96
CA ASP A 51 9.88 5.86 10.82
C ASP A 51 8.55 5.41 11.45
N LEU A 52 7.71 4.71 10.68
CA LEU A 52 6.44 4.17 11.18
C LEU A 52 6.69 3.07 12.22
N LYS A 53 7.59 2.12 11.96
CA LYS A 53 7.96 1.09 12.94
C LYS A 53 8.47 1.69 14.24
N GLN A 54 9.30 2.73 14.15
CA GLN A 54 9.80 3.44 15.32
C GLN A 54 8.65 4.05 16.13
N LEU A 55 7.70 4.72 15.46
CA LEU A 55 6.54 5.30 16.13
C LEU A 55 5.64 4.24 16.78
N LEU A 56 5.42 3.11 16.09
CA LEU A 56 4.56 2.02 16.58
C LEU A 56 5.27 1.11 17.61
N GLY A 57 6.51 1.42 18.00
CA GLY A 57 7.26 0.60 18.96
C GLY A 57 7.55 -0.82 18.46
N SER A 58 7.76 -0.99 17.14
CA SER A 58 7.98 -2.27 16.47
C SER A 58 6.84 -3.28 16.62
N ILE A 59 5.62 -2.81 16.89
CA ILE A 59 4.42 -3.64 16.85
C ILE A 59 4.14 -4.05 15.40
N ARG A 60 3.69 -5.29 15.23
CA ARG A 60 3.38 -5.88 13.93
C ARG A 60 2.20 -5.16 13.26
N TYR A 61 2.32 -4.87 11.97
CA TYR A 61 1.22 -4.31 11.17
C TYR A 61 1.25 -4.82 9.73
N ALA A 62 0.11 -4.78 9.05
CA ALA A 62 0.00 -5.14 7.64
C ALA A 62 -0.15 -3.90 6.77
N GLN A 63 0.34 -3.98 5.55
CA GLN A 63 0.18 -2.95 4.53
C GLN A 63 -0.30 -3.56 3.23
N TRP A 64 -1.25 -2.89 2.57
CA TRP A 64 -1.54 -3.16 1.17
C TRP A 64 -0.91 -2.10 0.28
N ILE A 65 -0.25 -2.54 -0.79
CA ILE A 65 0.40 -1.68 -1.76
C ILE A 65 -0.28 -1.86 -3.11
N ASP A 66 -0.55 -0.75 -3.77
CA ASP A 66 -1.26 -0.76 -5.02
C ASP A 66 -0.77 0.32 -5.99
N GLY A 67 -1.53 0.54 -7.05
CA GLY A 67 -1.38 1.70 -7.90
C GLY A 67 -0.48 1.46 -9.09
N SER A 68 0.06 2.56 -9.60
CA SER A 68 0.95 2.49 -10.75
C SER A 68 2.34 1.94 -10.41
N PHE A 69 2.73 1.97 -9.13
CA PHE A 69 4.00 1.41 -8.66
C PHE A 69 4.08 -0.11 -8.89
N ILE A 70 3.01 -0.85 -8.61
CA ILE A 70 3.00 -2.32 -8.83
C ILE A 70 2.49 -2.73 -10.22
N SER A 71 2.57 -1.83 -11.20
CA SER A 71 2.18 -2.07 -12.59
C SER A 71 3.40 -2.10 -13.52
N THR A 72 3.20 -2.24 -14.83
CA THR A 72 4.28 -2.11 -15.83
C THR A 72 4.67 -0.66 -16.14
N LYS A 73 4.04 0.34 -15.53
CA LYS A 73 4.34 1.76 -15.79
C LYS A 73 5.77 2.10 -15.37
N VAL A 74 6.62 2.52 -16.30
CA VAL A 74 8.06 2.80 -16.00
C VAL A 74 8.24 3.83 -14.90
N ASN A 75 7.51 4.96 -14.95
CA ASN A 75 7.63 6.05 -13.99
C ASN A 75 6.30 6.29 -13.25
N PRO A 76 6.03 5.57 -12.15
CA PRO A 76 4.95 5.89 -11.21
C PRO A 76 5.18 7.25 -10.55
N ALA A 77 4.09 7.90 -10.12
CA ALA A 77 4.16 9.21 -9.48
C ALA A 77 4.36 9.10 -7.95
N ASP A 78 3.85 8.02 -7.38
CA ASP A 78 3.73 7.73 -5.96
C ASP A 78 3.52 6.23 -5.75
N ILE A 79 3.47 5.83 -4.48
CA ILE A 79 3.04 4.51 -4.02
C ILE A 79 1.69 4.65 -3.32
N ASP A 80 0.65 4.00 -3.83
CA ASP A 80 -0.64 3.91 -3.15
C ASP A 80 -0.55 2.88 -2.02
N LEU A 81 -0.85 3.28 -0.78
CA LEU A 81 -0.63 2.47 0.42
C LEU A 81 -1.79 2.57 1.41
N VAL A 82 -2.18 1.44 2.02
CA VAL A 82 -3.00 1.44 3.24
C VAL A 82 -2.35 0.58 4.31
N SER A 83 -2.19 1.15 5.52
CA SER A 83 -1.66 0.45 6.69
C SER A 83 -2.79 0.07 7.64
N PHE A 84 -2.80 -1.17 8.11
CA PHE A 84 -3.77 -1.70 9.07
C PHE A 84 -3.12 -1.78 10.45
N ILE A 85 -3.52 -0.88 11.34
CA ILE A 85 -2.88 -0.68 12.64
C ILE A 85 -3.91 -0.84 13.75
N ASP A 86 -3.52 -1.47 14.87
CA ASP A 86 -4.36 -1.61 16.05
C ASP A 86 -4.93 -0.26 16.49
N HIS A 87 -6.23 -0.23 16.77
CA HIS A 87 -6.93 1.02 17.05
C HIS A 87 -6.37 1.75 18.28
N GLN A 88 -5.88 1.05 19.29
CA GLN A 88 -5.35 1.67 20.51
C GLN A 88 -4.08 2.46 20.18
N ILE A 89 -3.24 1.93 19.30
CA ILE A 89 -2.01 2.61 18.85
C ILE A 89 -2.37 3.83 18.01
N VAL A 90 -3.35 3.71 17.11
CA VAL A 90 -3.81 4.84 16.31
C VAL A 90 -4.36 5.95 17.19
N ASP A 91 -5.16 5.61 18.19
CA ASP A 91 -5.76 6.57 19.11
C ASP A 91 -4.69 7.24 20.00
N GLN A 92 -3.63 6.51 20.36
CA GLN A 92 -2.49 7.03 21.13
C GLN A 92 -1.60 7.98 20.32
N HIS A 93 -1.43 7.72 19.01
CA HIS A 93 -0.48 8.42 18.14
C HIS A 93 -1.15 9.22 17.02
N GLU A 94 -2.43 9.56 17.13
CA GLU A 94 -3.21 10.17 16.04
C GLU A 94 -2.54 11.40 15.42
N THR A 95 -2.02 12.30 16.25
CA THR A 95 -1.31 13.52 15.79
C THR A 95 0.00 13.18 15.09
N ASP A 96 0.78 12.23 15.62
CA ASP A 96 2.06 11.83 15.03
C ASP A 96 1.86 11.09 13.71
N LEU A 97 0.78 10.31 13.60
CA LEU A 97 0.41 9.55 12.41
C LEU A 97 0.00 10.45 11.24
N ALA A 98 -0.41 11.70 11.49
CA ALA A 98 -0.79 12.66 10.46
C ALA A 98 0.34 12.91 9.44
N ARG A 99 1.61 12.80 9.85
CA ARG A 99 2.76 12.98 8.93
C ARG A 99 2.94 11.84 7.92
N PHE A 100 2.29 10.70 8.16
CA PHE A 100 2.41 9.50 7.35
C PHE A 100 1.25 9.31 6.36
N ILE A 101 0.30 10.25 6.27
CA ILE A 101 -0.89 10.05 5.44
C ILE A 101 -1.08 11.18 4.42
N ALA A 102 -1.85 10.86 3.37
CA ALA A 102 -2.28 11.78 2.33
C ALA A 102 -1.12 12.62 1.77
N GLN A 103 -1.33 13.94 1.65
CA GLN A 103 -0.37 14.85 1.03
C GLN A 103 0.98 14.89 1.78
N THR A 104 0.98 14.82 3.10
CA THR A 104 2.22 14.88 3.88
C THR A 104 3.08 13.63 3.68
N GLY A 105 2.46 12.44 3.67
CA GLY A 105 3.15 11.21 3.33
C GLY A 105 3.71 11.24 1.91
N LYS A 106 2.95 11.80 0.97
CA LYS A 106 3.35 11.91 -0.43
C LYS A 106 4.50 12.88 -0.64
N GLU A 107 4.49 14.05 -0.01
CA GLU A 107 5.57 15.05 -0.11
C GLU A 107 6.85 14.59 0.57
N THR A 108 6.73 13.85 1.67
CA THR A 108 7.88 13.43 2.49
C THR A 108 8.53 12.15 1.96
N TYR A 109 7.70 11.17 1.59
CA TYR A 109 8.15 9.80 1.27
C TYR A 109 7.79 9.35 -0.15
N GLY A 110 7.00 10.12 -0.90
CA GLY A 110 6.45 9.67 -2.19
C GLY A 110 5.32 8.64 -2.05
N VAL A 111 4.70 8.53 -0.88
CA VAL A 111 3.67 7.52 -0.58
C VAL A 111 2.32 8.20 -0.35
N ASP A 112 1.31 7.88 -1.17
CA ASP A 112 -0.09 8.24 -0.91
C ASP A 112 -0.70 7.22 0.05
N ALA A 113 -0.50 7.49 1.34
CA ALA A 113 -0.77 6.56 2.42
C ALA A 113 -2.06 6.86 3.18
N TYR A 114 -2.72 5.79 3.61
CA TYR A 114 -3.91 5.79 4.47
C TYR A 114 -3.69 4.84 5.65
N ILE A 115 -4.41 5.08 6.76
CA ILE A 115 -4.40 4.22 7.94
C ILE A 115 -5.82 3.75 8.23
N VAL A 116 -5.98 2.45 8.39
CA VAL A 116 -7.21 1.79 8.85
C VAL A 116 -7.02 1.35 10.30
N ARG A 117 -7.99 1.70 11.14
CA ARG A 117 -8.06 1.27 12.53
C ARG A 117 -8.58 -0.16 12.62
N MET A 118 -7.79 -1.03 13.22
CA MET A 118 -8.12 -2.42 13.45
C MET A 118 -8.70 -2.58 14.86
N TYR A 119 -9.99 -2.86 14.94
CA TYR A 119 -10.68 -3.22 16.16
C TYR A 119 -10.73 -4.76 16.26
N PRO A 120 -10.58 -5.36 17.46
CA PRO A 120 -10.76 -6.80 17.64
C PRO A 120 -12.24 -7.22 17.55
N GLU A 121 -12.51 -8.51 17.35
CA GLU A 121 -13.87 -9.05 17.12
C GLU A 121 -14.86 -8.71 18.24
N GLU A 122 -14.39 -8.64 19.47
CA GLU A 122 -15.18 -8.34 20.66
C GLU A 122 -15.47 -6.84 20.83
N HIS A 123 -14.83 -5.97 20.05
CA HIS A 123 -14.97 -4.53 20.19
C HIS A 123 -16.26 -4.02 19.51
N PRO A 124 -17.00 -3.06 20.09
CA PRO A 124 -18.24 -2.53 19.51
C PRO A 124 -18.10 -1.96 18.09
N TYR A 125 -16.89 -1.56 17.71
CA TYR A 125 -16.58 -1.02 16.38
C TYR A 125 -15.91 -2.01 15.43
N TYR A 126 -15.88 -3.31 15.74
CA TYR A 126 -15.35 -4.34 14.84
C TYR A 126 -15.95 -4.29 13.43
N ILE A 127 -17.25 -3.97 13.33
CA ILE A 127 -17.93 -3.81 12.05
C ILE A 127 -17.30 -2.74 11.15
N ARG A 128 -16.62 -1.73 11.72
CA ARG A 128 -15.87 -0.72 10.96
C ARG A 128 -14.65 -1.34 10.29
N THR A 129 -13.89 -2.13 11.03
CA THR A 129 -12.76 -2.88 10.48
C THR A 129 -13.19 -3.78 9.33
N GLN A 130 -14.29 -4.53 9.49
CA GLN A 130 -14.81 -5.37 8.39
C GLN A 130 -15.22 -4.54 7.17
N SER A 131 -15.89 -3.40 7.39
CA SER A 131 -16.32 -2.50 6.32
C SER A 131 -15.13 -1.89 5.58
N ASP A 132 -14.10 -1.45 6.31
CA ASP A 132 -12.88 -0.87 5.75
C ASP A 132 -12.09 -1.91 4.93
N LEU A 133 -11.97 -3.15 5.43
CA LEU A 133 -11.31 -4.23 4.69
C LEU A 133 -12.00 -4.51 3.36
N VAL A 134 -13.34 -4.62 3.35
CA VAL A 134 -14.12 -4.84 2.11
C VAL A 134 -13.99 -3.63 1.17
N TYR A 135 -14.03 -2.42 1.70
CA TYR A 135 -13.86 -1.19 0.93
C TYR A 135 -12.50 -1.15 0.23
N TRP A 136 -11.42 -1.34 0.98
CA TRP A 136 -10.06 -1.29 0.45
C TRP A 136 -9.77 -2.45 -0.49
N GLU A 137 -10.30 -3.64 -0.23
CA GLU A 137 -10.12 -4.79 -1.11
C GLU A 137 -10.83 -4.54 -2.45
N HIS A 138 -12.05 -4.00 -2.41
CA HIS A 138 -12.75 -3.60 -3.63
C HIS A 138 -12.02 -2.48 -4.38
N TRP A 139 -11.48 -1.50 -3.65
CA TRP A 139 -10.75 -0.38 -4.24
C TRP A 139 -9.47 -0.85 -4.93
N PHE A 140 -8.61 -1.62 -4.24
CA PHE A 140 -7.32 -2.05 -4.75
C PHE A 140 -7.40 -3.17 -5.79
N SER A 141 -8.44 -3.98 -5.76
CA SER A 141 -8.67 -5.01 -6.78
C SER A 141 -9.16 -4.47 -8.13
N GLN A 142 -9.38 -3.16 -8.26
CA GLN A 142 -10.01 -2.56 -9.45
C GLN A 142 -9.22 -1.37 -10.00
N SER A 143 -9.04 -1.31 -11.32
CA SER A 143 -8.45 -0.14 -11.97
C SER A 143 -9.33 1.10 -11.83
N MET A 144 -8.73 2.28 -12.01
CA MET A 144 -9.50 3.49 -12.29
C MET A 144 -10.38 3.30 -13.53
N LYS A 145 -11.49 4.04 -13.59
CA LYS A 145 -12.38 4.05 -14.75
C LYS A 145 -11.63 4.62 -15.95
N ASN A 146 -11.56 3.86 -17.04
CA ASN A 146 -11.01 4.38 -18.30
C ASN A 146 -11.98 5.38 -18.96
N ARG A 147 -11.61 5.94 -20.12
CA ARG A 147 -12.46 6.87 -20.90
C ARG A 147 -13.85 6.31 -21.24
N ARG A 148 -14.00 4.98 -21.30
CA ARG A 148 -15.27 4.28 -21.54
C ARG A 148 -16.00 3.90 -20.25
N LYS A 149 -15.60 4.48 -19.11
CA LYS A 149 -16.13 4.21 -17.76
C LYS A 149 -16.01 2.76 -17.31
N ARG A 150 -15.10 1.97 -17.90
CA ARG A 150 -14.85 0.57 -17.53
C ARG A 150 -13.72 0.48 -16.50
N ARG A 151 -13.85 -0.47 -15.57
CA ARG A 151 -12.80 -0.90 -14.65
C ARG A 151 -12.32 -2.29 -15.05
N PHE A 152 -11.08 -2.60 -14.74
CA PHE A 152 -10.48 -3.90 -14.95
C PHE A 152 -10.02 -4.47 -13.60
N PRO A 153 -10.15 -5.79 -13.39
CA PRO A 153 -9.59 -6.43 -12.21
C PRO A 153 -8.06 -6.34 -12.23
N LYS A 154 -7.46 -6.25 -11.04
CA LYS A 154 -6.01 -6.24 -10.86
C LYS A 154 -5.61 -6.84 -9.51
N GLY A 155 -4.35 -7.25 -9.42
CA GLY A 155 -3.73 -7.64 -8.17
C GLY A 155 -3.23 -6.44 -7.38
N PHE A 156 -3.08 -6.62 -6.06
CA PHE A 156 -2.40 -5.72 -5.15
C PHE A 156 -1.56 -6.52 -4.15
N LEU A 157 -0.55 -5.91 -3.53
CA LEU A 157 0.35 -6.60 -2.62
C LEU A 157 -0.14 -6.48 -1.18
N GLU A 158 0.11 -7.50 -0.35
CA GLU A 158 0.10 -7.40 1.11
C GLU A 158 1.50 -7.73 1.64
N ILE A 159 2.07 -6.81 2.44
CA ILE A 159 3.32 -7.00 3.16
C ILE A 159 3.04 -6.86 4.65
N THR A 160 3.63 -7.73 5.46
CA THR A 160 3.55 -7.65 6.91
C THR A 160 4.90 -7.26 7.51
N TYR A 161 4.87 -6.32 8.44
CA TYR A 161 6.03 -5.77 9.14
C TYR A 161 5.98 -6.06 10.63
#